data_AF-A0A0A1TQS9-F1
#
_entry.id   AF-A0A0A1TQS9-F1
#
_cell.length_a   1.000
_cell.length_b   1.000
_cell.length_c   1.000
_cell.angle_alpha   90.00
_cell.angle_beta   90.00
_cell.angle_gamma   90.00
#
_symmetry.space_group_name_H-M   'P 1'
#
loop_
_entity.id
_entity.type
_entity.pdbx_description
1 polymer ?
#
loop_
_entity_poly.entity_id
_entity_poly.type
_entity_poly.pdbx_seq_one_letter_code
_entity_poly.pdbx_strand_id
1 'polypeptide(L)'
;MVDMRCITAKAHPFNDGQKQSNHLAPVAQQGPGMAQAWDAAYIKSLVYPYTLSFNDTIQKTTNFTLRIANTGDAKVEYNIGQVAASSIYILTKDGREADIFPLQHFKSSTKLDSSSSKIIADPGKVGHVHVRLTSSRADELHRLPYHFGYVSINGTYGSALTVPYQHIGADFQSILVIPTGATNIYNSTDHSAGSDQDAHALCSAKTRHN
;
A
#
# COMPACT_ATOMS: atom_id res chain seq x y z
N MET A 1 -0.85 -21.85 7.43
CA MET A 1 0.60 -21.66 7.25
C MET A 1 0.93 -20.25 7.70
N VAL A 2 1.79 -20.08 8.71
CA VAL A 2 2.22 -18.75 9.20
C VAL A 2 3.46 -18.36 8.38
N ASP A 3 3.45 -17.21 7.72
CA ASP A 3 4.60 -16.76 6.93
C ASP A 3 5.59 -15.95 7.79
N MET A 4 6.57 -16.66 8.35
CA MET A 4 7.66 -16.06 9.13
C MET A 4 8.60 -15.18 8.29
N ARG A 5 8.63 -15.37 6.96
CA ARG A 5 9.49 -14.60 6.05
C ARG A 5 8.95 -13.19 5.85
N CYS A 6 7.63 -13.05 5.76
CA CYS A 6 7.00 -11.74 5.62
C CYS A 6 7.23 -10.85 6.84
N ILE A 7 7.07 -11.40 8.05
CA ILE A 7 7.05 -10.59 9.27
C ILE A 7 8.44 -10.14 9.73
N THR A 8 9.50 -10.80 9.27
CA THR A 8 10.92 -10.45 9.57
C THR A 8 11.60 -9.70 8.42
N ALA A 9 10.91 -9.52 7.29
CA ALA A 9 11.47 -8.85 6.14
C ALA A 9 11.81 -7.38 6.45
N LYS A 10 12.86 -6.87 5.78
CA LYS A 10 13.35 -5.50 5.96
C LYS A 10 12.97 -4.66 4.74
N ALA A 11 12.17 -3.63 4.98
CA ALA A 11 11.84 -2.63 3.97
C ALA A 11 13.09 -1.88 3.51
N HIS A 12 13.21 -1.69 2.21
CA HIS A 12 14.32 -1.02 1.55
C HIS A 12 13.90 0.37 1.04
N PRO A 13 14.84 1.32 0.96
CA PRO A 13 14.60 2.58 0.25
C PRO A 13 14.18 2.37 -1.21
N PHE A 14 13.33 3.26 -1.71
CA PHE A 14 12.86 3.26 -3.10
C PHE A 14 14.04 3.38 -4.08
N ASN A 15 13.94 2.66 -5.19
CA ASN A 15 14.87 2.77 -6.30
C ASN A 15 14.06 2.86 -7.61
N ASP A 16 14.35 3.88 -8.42
CA ASP A 16 13.69 4.15 -9.71
C ASP A 16 14.38 3.46 -10.91
N GLY A 17 15.34 2.57 -10.63
CA GLY A 17 16.21 1.93 -11.62
C GLY A 17 17.50 2.72 -11.91
N GLN A 18 17.61 3.97 -11.43
CA GLN A 18 18.78 4.83 -11.63
C GLN A 18 19.41 5.27 -10.31
N LYS A 19 18.58 5.65 -9.32
CA LYS A 19 19.04 6.10 -8.00
C LYS A 19 18.20 5.52 -6.88
N GLN A 20 18.84 5.39 -5.73
CA GLN A 20 18.16 5.11 -4.47
C GLN A 20 17.70 6.41 -3.80
N SER A 21 16.48 6.42 -3.26
CA SER A 21 15.94 7.54 -2.50
C SER A 21 16.24 7.43 -0.99
N ASN A 22 15.81 8.43 -0.22
CA ASN A 22 15.92 8.47 1.23
C ASN A 22 14.62 8.03 1.95
N HIS A 23 13.65 7.48 1.23
CA HIS A 23 12.38 7.02 1.78
C HIS A 23 12.09 5.57 1.37
N LEU A 24 11.34 4.84 2.19
CA LEU A 24 11.00 3.43 1.89
C LEU A 24 10.18 3.32 0.61
N ALA A 25 10.46 2.29 -0.19
CA ALA A 25 9.67 1.98 -1.37
C ALA A 25 8.20 1.69 -1.01
N PRO A 26 7.25 1.98 -1.93
CA PRO A 26 5.86 1.59 -1.76
C PRO A 26 5.74 0.09 -1.45
N VAL A 27 4.84 -0.28 -0.54
CA VAL A 27 4.55 -1.70 -0.24
C VAL A 27 4.08 -2.43 -1.50
N ALA A 28 3.38 -1.76 -2.42
CA ALA A 28 3.00 -2.36 -3.71
C ALA A 28 4.23 -2.81 -4.55
N GLN A 29 5.39 -2.17 -4.40
CA GLN A 29 6.61 -2.53 -5.13
C GLN A 29 7.45 -3.58 -4.39
N GLN A 30 7.61 -3.45 -3.07
CA GLN A 30 8.54 -4.29 -2.30
C GLN A 30 7.87 -5.30 -1.36
N GLY A 31 6.54 -5.30 -1.27
CA GLY A 31 5.78 -6.10 -0.32
C GLY A 31 6.23 -5.81 1.13
N PRO A 32 6.48 -6.85 1.95
CA PRO A 32 7.03 -6.70 3.29
C PRO A 32 8.53 -6.33 3.31
N GLY A 33 9.19 -6.33 2.15
CA GLY A 33 10.63 -6.05 2.01
C GLY A 33 11.46 -7.30 1.71
N MET A 34 12.78 -7.18 1.89
CA MET A 34 13.73 -8.25 1.61
C MET A 34 13.69 -9.34 2.70
N ALA A 35 13.50 -10.59 2.28
CA ALA A 35 13.45 -11.74 3.18
C ALA A 35 14.72 -11.88 4.02
N GLN A 36 14.56 -12.13 5.32
CA GLN A 36 15.66 -12.33 6.27
C GLN A 36 15.65 -13.78 6.74
N ALA A 37 16.38 -14.65 6.04
CA ALA A 37 16.33 -16.10 6.31
C ALA A 37 16.76 -16.46 7.74
N TRP A 38 17.81 -15.80 8.25
CA TRP A 38 18.28 -15.98 9.62
C TRP A 38 17.22 -15.52 10.64
N ASP A 39 16.74 -14.28 10.50
CA ASP A 39 15.73 -13.74 11.43
C ASP A 39 14.47 -14.61 11.41
N ALA A 40 14.01 -15.07 10.24
CA ALA A 40 12.86 -15.96 10.10
C ALA A 40 13.06 -17.34 10.74
N ALA A 41 14.27 -17.90 10.73
CA ALA A 41 14.56 -19.23 11.29
C ALA A 41 14.64 -19.23 12.82
N TYR A 42 15.05 -18.10 13.42
CA TYR A 42 15.31 -18.00 14.85
C TYR A 42 14.28 -17.16 15.63
N ILE A 43 13.30 -16.56 14.95
CA ILE A 43 12.32 -15.73 15.63
C ILE A 43 11.40 -16.56 16.53
N LYS A 44 11.19 -16.05 17.74
CA LYS A 44 10.30 -16.63 18.76
C LYS A 44 8.99 -15.84 18.93
N SER A 45 8.66 -15.03 17.93
CA SER A 45 7.48 -14.16 17.92
C SER A 45 6.78 -14.27 16.58
N LEU A 46 5.48 -14.51 16.59
CA LEU A 46 4.65 -14.57 15.39
C LEU A 46 3.59 -13.48 15.44
N VAL A 47 3.25 -12.89 14.30
CA VAL A 47 2.14 -11.93 14.18
C VAL A 47 1.15 -12.35 13.11
N TYR A 48 -0.14 -12.13 13.36
CA TYR A 48 -1.21 -12.34 12.40
C TYR A 48 -2.29 -11.25 12.52
N PRO A 49 -2.88 -10.76 11.42
CA PRO A 49 -2.50 -11.01 10.02
C PRO A 49 -1.11 -10.43 9.67
N TYR A 50 -0.51 -10.95 8.60
CA TYR A 50 0.83 -10.56 8.12
C TYR A 50 0.81 -9.39 7.13
N THR A 51 -0.37 -8.91 6.73
CA THR A 51 -0.58 -7.69 5.95
C THR A 51 -1.95 -7.11 6.26
N LEU A 52 -2.10 -5.78 6.18
CA LEU A 52 -3.34 -5.06 6.42
C LEU A 52 -3.77 -4.32 5.16
N SER A 53 -4.84 -4.78 4.51
CA SER A 53 -5.46 -4.05 3.40
C SER A 53 -6.69 -3.32 3.92
N PHE A 54 -6.60 -2.00 4.11
CA PHE A 54 -7.74 -1.20 4.54
C PHE A 54 -8.69 -0.86 3.37
N ASN A 55 -8.32 -1.24 2.14
CA ASN A 55 -9.03 -0.99 0.89
C ASN A 55 -9.20 0.51 0.58
N ASP A 56 -10.34 0.93 0.01
CA ASP A 56 -10.64 2.29 -0.39
C ASP A 56 -11.45 3.06 0.67
N THR A 57 -11.89 4.28 0.36
CA THR A 57 -12.60 5.13 1.31
C THR A 57 -14.05 4.70 1.57
N ILE A 58 -14.69 3.93 0.67
CA ILE A 58 -16.10 3.52 0.77
C ILE A 58 -16.22 2.12 1.37
N GLN A 59 -15.47 1.15 0.85
CA GLN A 59 -15.38 -0.22 1.36
C GLN A 59 -14.21 -0.38 2.34
N LYS A 60 -14.13 0.55 3.29
CA LYS A 60 -13.02 0.64 4.23
C LYS A 60 -13.12 -0.40 5.35
N THR A 61 -12.18 -1.34 5.39
CA THR A 61 -11.91 -2.04 6.67
C THR A 61 -11.26 -1.02 7.58
N THR A 62 -11.92 -0.62 8.66
CA THR A 62 -11.40 0.50 9.50
C THR A 62 -10.37 0.08 10.52
N ASN A 63 -10.39 -1.19 10.93
CA ASN A 63 -9.54 -1.72 11.98
C ASN A 63 -9.17 -3.18 11.74
N PHE A 64 -8.07 -3.58 12.33
CA PHE A 64 -7.62 -4.96 12.40
C PHE A 64 -7.21 -5.31 13.82
N THR A 65 -7.39 -6.57 14.20
CA THR A 65 -6.81 -7.12 15.43
C THR A 65 -5.52 -7.86 15.08
N LEU A 66 -4.38 -7.34 15.52
CA LEU A 66 -3.11 -8.04 15.46
C LEU A 66 -3.01 -8.99 16.65
N ARG A 67 -2.69 -10.25 16.37
CA ARG A 67 -2.41 -11.32 17.32
C ARG A 67 -0.91 -11.54 17.33
N ILE A 68 -0.26 -11.27 18.45
CA ILE A 68 1.19 -11.42 18.61
C ILE A 68 1.45 -12.59 19.56
N ALA A 69 1.90 -13.70 19.01
CA ALA A 69 2.19 -14.92 19.77
C ALA A 69 3.66 -14.96 20.15
N ASN A 70 3.93 -15.19 21.44
CA ASN A 70 5.26 -15.50 21.95
C ASN A 70 5.44 -17.01 21.96
N THR A 71 6.24 -17.53 21.03
CA THR A 71 6.57 -18.96 20.93
C THR A 71 7.88 -19.29 21.65
N GLY A 72 8.46 -18.32 22.35
CA GLY A 72 9.62 -18.50 23.19
C GLY A 72 9.30 -19.03 24.58
N ASP A 73 10.36 -19.10 25.37
CA ASP A 73 10.46 -19.61 26.73
C ASP A 73 10.53 -18.50 27.79
N ALA A 74 10.68 -17.24 27.37
CA ALA A 74 10.70 -16.06 28.25
C ALA A 74 9.57 -15.09 27.90
N LYS A 75 9.11 -14.32 28.88
CA LYS A 75 8.11 -13.26 28.70
C LYS A 75 8.62 -12.18 27.75
N VAL A 76 7.84 -11.80 26.74
CA VAL A 76 8.21 -10.73 25.80
C VAL A 76 7.28 -9.54 25.97
N GLU A 77 7.88 -8.34 26.00
CA GLU A 77 7.15 -7.09 25.89
C GLU A 77 7.35 -6.52 24.47
N TYR A 78 6.25 -6.29 23.77
CA TYR A 78 6.21 -5.77 22.41
C TYR A 78 5.81 -4.30 22.42
N ASN A 79 6.63 -3.46 21.78
CA ASN A 79 6.33 -2.07 21.50
C ASN A 79 5.73 -1.95 20.09
N ILE A 80 4.56 -1.34 20.01
CA ILE A 80 3.78 -1.16 18.79
C ILE A 80 3.99 0.25 18.27
N GLY A 81 4.35 0.37 17.00
CA GLY A 81 4.59 1.65 16.33
C GLY A 81 4.21 1.60 14.86
N GLN A 82 4.55 2.67 14.14
CA GLN A 82 4.25 2.83 12.73
C GLN A 82 5.47 3.39 12.01
N VAL A 83 5.79 2.83 10.84
CA VAL A 83 6.79 3.36 9.92
C VAL A 83 6.08 3.73 8.62
N ALA A 84 6.26 4.97 8.16
CA ALA A 84 5.68 5.43 6.91
C ALA A 84 6.51 4.92 5.72
N ALA A 85 5.83 4.46 4.67
CA ALA A 85 6.43 4.24 3.36
C ALA A 85 5.95 5.31 2.37
N SER A 86 6.66 5.43 1.24
CA SER A 86 6.30 6.40 0.21
C SER A 86 4.94 6.07 -0.40
N SER A 87 4.06 7.07 -0.51
CA SER A 87 2.76 6.95 -1.19
C SER A 87 2.89 7.41 -2.64
N ILE A 88 1.99 6.98 -3.51
CA ILE A 88 2.05 7.23 -4.95
C ILE A 88 0.67 7.62 -5.48
N TYR A 89 0.65 8.44 -6.53
CA TYR A 89 -0.53 8.58 -7.37
C TYR A 89 -0.50 7.50 -8.46
N ILE A 90 -1.61 6.79 -8.64
CA ILE A 90 -1.71 5.74 -9.67
C ILE A 90 -2.00 6.34 -11.04
N LEU A 91 -2.82 7.40 -11.10
CA LEU A 91 -3.23 8.02 -12.35
C LEU A 91 -2.45 9.30 -12.64
N THR A 92 -2.39 9.62 -13.93
CA THR A 92 -1.87 10.88 -14.48
C THR A 92 -2.54 12.10 -13.83
N LYS A 93 -1.95 13.29 -13.99
CA LYS A 93 -2.47 14.52 -13.35
C LYS A 93 -3.91 14.86 -13.71
N ASP A 94 -4.35 14.49 -14.91
CA ASP A 94 -5.74 14.65 -15.36
C ASP A 94 -6.67 13.50 -14.92
N GLY A 95 -6.13 12.46 -14.28
CA GLY A 95 -6.88 11.34 -13.69
C GLY A 95 -7.51 10.40 -14.71
N ARG A 96 -7.00 10.35 -15.94
CA ARG A 96 -7.62 9.61 -17.05
C ARG A 96 -6.95 8.29 -17.37
N GLU A 97 -5.65 8.20 -17.09
CA GLU A 97 -4.83 7.07 -17.49
C GLU A 97 -3.91 6.66 -16.34
N ALA A 98 -3.48 5.39 -16.34
CA ALA A 98 -2.44 4.94 -15.42
C ALA A 98 -1.13 5.66 -15.74
N ASP A 99 -0.49 6.22 -14.71
CA ASP A 99 0.80 6.88 -14.87
C ASP A 99 1.91 5.83 -15.09
N ILE A 100 2.99 6.22 -15.75
CA ILE A 100 4.10 5.32 -16.08
C ILE A 100 5.17 5.36 -14.99
N PHE A 101 5.82 4.23 -14.76
CA PHE A 101 6.93 4.18 -13.80
C PHE A 101 8.10 5.07 -14.27
N PRO A 102 8.74 5.84 -13.37
CA PRO A 102 8.45 5.96 -11.93
C PRO A 102 7.22 6.85 -11.65
N LEU A 103 6.30 6.33 -10.85
CA LEU A 103 5.08 7.03 -10.45
C LEU A 103 5.40 8.25 -9.58
N GLN A 104 4.53 9.26 -9.60
CA GLN A 104 4.69 10.41 -8.71
C GLN A 104 4.50 10.01 -7.25
N HIS A 105 5.56 10.16 -6.46
CA HIS A 105 5.54 9.94 -5.02
C HIS A 105 5.06 11.18 -4.25
N PHE A 106 4.41 10.93 -3.11
CA PHE A 106 4.08 11.97 -2.13
C PHE A 106 4.20 11.43 -0.70
N LYS A 107 4.31 12.35 0.26
CA LYS A 107 4.40 11.99 1.68
C LYS A 107 3.04 11.54 2.20
N SER A 108 2.96 10.32 2.69
CA SER A 108 1.73 9.82 3.33
C SER A 108 1.36 10.64 4.56
N SER A 109 0.09 11.03 4.65
CA SER A 109 -0.54 11.58 5.86
C SER A 109 -1.18 10.49 6.74
N THR A 110 -1.00 9.22 6.36
CA THR A 110 -1.67 8.08 6.98
C THR A 110 -1.25 7.91 8.43
N LYS A 111 -2.23 7.80 9.32
CA LYS A 111 -2.02 7.50 10.75
C LYS A 111 -2.80 6.26 11.16
N LEU A 112 -2.13 5.41 11.91
CA LEU A 112 -2.72 4.26 12.56
C LEU A 112 -2.75 4.51 14.07
N ASP A 113 -3.93 4.40 14.66
CA ASP A 113 -4.09 4.40 16.11
C ASP A 113 -4.08 2.96 16.59
N SER A 114 -3.33 2.69 17.66
CA SER A 114 -3.29 1.37 18.29
C SER A 114 -3.99 1.43 19.65
N SER A 115 -4.76 0.39 19.99
CA SER A 115 -5.43 0.29 21.30
C SER A 115 -4.47 0.26 22.48
N SER A 116 -3.21 -0.11 22.22
CA SER A 116 -2.09 0.02 23.14
C SER A 116 -0.79 0.22 22.35
N SER A 117 0.13 1.02 22.88
CA SER A 117 1.51 1.12 22.38
C SER A 117 2.40 -0.02 22.87
N LYS A 118 1.93 -0.82 23.83
CA LYS A 118 2.69 -1.90 24.47
C LYS A 118 1.82 -3.11 24.76
N ILE A 119 2.34 -4.31 24.52
CA ILE A 119 1.69 -5.58 24.88
C ILE A 119 2.70 -6.49 25.55
N ILE A 120 2.24 -7.25 26.55
CA ILE A 120 3.03 -8.30 27.19
C ILE A 120 2.45 -9.65 26.80
N ALA A 121 3.31 -10.58 26.40
CA ALA A 121 2.95 -11.97 26.18
C ALA A 121 3.87 -12.90 26.97
N ASP A 122 3.30 -13.67 27.89
CA ASP A 122 3.99 -14.77 28.55
C ASP A 122 4.37 -15.88 27.54
N PRO A 123 5.33 -16.76 27.88
CA PRO A 123 5.69 -17.90 27.05
C PRO A 123 4.47 -18.72 26.60
N GLY A 124 4.39 -18.99 25.29
CA GLY A 124 3.27 -19.73 24.69
C GLY A 124 1.93 -18.99 24.66
N LYS A 125 1.88 -17.70 25.04
CA LYS A 125 0.66 -16.89 25.05
C LYS A 125 0.61 -15.91 23.88
N VAL A 126 -0.60 -15.40 23.65
CA VAL A 126 -0.92 -14.48 22.55
C VAL A 126 -1.42 -13.17 23.13
N GLY A 127 -0.73 -12.08 22.78
CA GLY A 127 -1.18 -10.72 23.00
C GLY A 127 -2.04 -10.21 21.84
N HIS A 128 -2.91 -9.23 22.11
CA HIS A 128 -3.80 -8.65 21.11
C HIS A 128 -3.70 -7.12 21.11
N VAL A 129 -3.61 -6.51 19.93
CA VAL A 129 -3.73 -5.06 19.75
C VAL A 129 -4.64 -4.76 18.57
N HIS A 130 -5.54 -3.79 18.76
CA HIS A 130 -6.36 -3.28 17.67
C HIS A 130 -5.64 -2.12 17.02
N VAL A 131 -5.53 -2.15 15.69
CA VAL A 131 -4.92 -1.10 14.88
C VAL A 131 -6.02 -0.52 13.99
N ARG A 132 -6.21 0.79 14.04
CA ARG A 132 -7.28 1.51 13.34
C ARG A 132 -6.70 2.60 12.45
N LEU A 133 -7.19 2.68 11.23
CA LEU A 133 -6.81 3.76 10.30
C LEU A 133 -7.62 5.03 10.58
N THR A 134 -6.95 6.07 11.10
CA THR A 134 -7.59 7.28 11.65
C THR A 134 -7.55 8.49 10.74
N SER A 135 -6.64 8.54 9.77
CA SER A 135 -6.64 9.56 8.72
C SER A 135 -6.12 8.97 7.41
N SER A 136 -6.84 9.26 6.32
CA SER A 136 -6.51 8.85 4.96
C SER A 136 -6.53 10.04 3.98
N ARG A 137 -6.44 11.28 4.48
CA ARG A 137 -6.53 12.48 3.62
C ARG A 137 -5.34 12.57 2.67
N ALA A 138 -5.60 12.30 1.40
CA ALA A 138 -4.73 12.72 0.30
C ALA A 138 -5.38 13.84 -0.48
N ASP A 139 -4.53 14.66 -1.07
CA ASP A 139 -4.93 15.62 -2.09
C ASP A 139 -5.13 14.88 -3.42
N GLU A 140 -5.75 15.54 -4.41
CA GLU A 140 -5.88 15.01 -5.77
C GLU A 140 -6.52 13.61 -5.84
N LEU A 141 -7.67 13.43 -5.18
CA LEU A 141 -8.38 12.14 -5.10
C LEU A 141 -8.66 11.50 -6.47
N HIS A 142 -8.85 12.34 -7.51
CA HIS A 142 -9.05 11.91 -8.90
C HIS A 142 -7.84 11.15 -9.49
N ARG A 143 -6.68 11.20 -8.81
CA ARG A 143 -5.45 10.52 -9.22
C ARG A 143 -5.19 9.19 -8.51
N LEU A 144 -6.13 8.76 -7.67
CA LEU A 144 -6.00 7.55 -6.85
C LEU A 144 -4.74 7.52 -5.99
N PRO A 145 -4.70 8.35 -4.94
CA PRO A 145 -3.64 8.32 -3.96
C PRO A 145 -3.60 6.95 -3.26
N TYR A 146 -2.52 6.22 -3.47
CA TYR A 146 -2.26 4.93 -2.85
C TYR A 146 -1.23 5.08 -1.74
N HIS A 147 -1.64 4.74 -0.52
CA HIS A 147 -0.87 4.90 0.69
C HIS A 147 -0.34 3.58 1.22
N PHE A 148 0.86 3.66 1.80
CA PHE A 148 1.57 2.50 2.32
C PHE A 148 2.31 2.79 3.62
N GLY A 149 2.60 1.74 4.37
CA GLY A 149 3.55 1.75 5.45
C GLY A 149 3.59 0.41 6.18
N TYR A 150 4.15 0.42 7.38
CA TYR A 150 4.32 -0.78 8.20
C TYR A 150 3.89 -0.50 9.64
N VAL A 151 3.21 -1.45 10.27
CA VAL A 151 3.13 -1.51 11.74
C VAL A 151 4.42 -2.15 12.22
N SER A 152 5.18 -1.47 13.08
CA SER A 152 6.40 -2.00 13.69
C SER A 152 6.08 -2.63 15.04
N ILE A 153 6.61 -3.82 15.29
CA ILE A 153 6.40 -4.58 16.52
C ILE A 153 7.77 -5.01 17.04
N ASN A 154 8.27 -4.33 18.07
CA ASN A 154 9.62 -4.52 18.59
C ASN A 154 9.58 -5.16 19.99
N GLY A 155 10.10 -6.38 20.12
CA GLY A 155 10.17 -7.15 21.36
C GLY A 155 11.45 -6.89 22.16
N THR A 156 11.38 -7.01 23.49
CA THR A 156 12.50 -6.78 24.43
C THR A 156 13.76 -7.62 24.21
N TYR A 157 13.67 -8.74 23.48
CA TYR A 157 14.83 -9.60 23.14
C TYR A 157 15.22 -9.54 21.66
N GLY A 158 15.03 -8.38 21.02
CA GLY A 158 15.49 -8.13 19.66
C GLY A 158 14.58 -8.70 18.56
N SER A 159 13.37 -9.17 18.90
CA SER A 159 12.36 -9.45 17.88
C SER A 159 11.98 -8.14 17.18
N ALA A 160 12.30 -7.99 15.91
CA ALA A 160 11.91 -6.84 15.08
C ALA A 160 10.96 -7.35 13.99
N LEU A 161 9.67 -7.12 14.19
CA LEU A 161 8.61 -7.57 13.30
C LEU A 161 7.98 -6.38 12.58
N THR A 162 7.58 -6.58 11.33
CA THR A 162 6.78 -5.60 10.59
C THR A 162 5.55 -6.23 9.97
N VAL A 163 4.46 -5.47 9.91
CA VAL A 163 3.23 -5.83 9.19
C VAL A 163 2.94 -4.73 8.17
N PRO A 164 3.16 -4.94 6.86
CA PRO A 164 2.83 -3.96 5.85
C PRO A 164 1.34 -3.66 5.83
N TYR A 165 0.99 -2.40 5.64
CA TYR A 165 -0.37 -1.95 5.37
C TYR A 165 -0.47 -1.11 4.12
N GLN A 166 -1.65 -1.12 3.52
CA GLN A 166 -1.98 -0.31 2.35
C GLN A 166 -3.45 0.11 2.35
N HIS A 167 -3.72 1.26 1.76
CA HIS A 167 -5.09 1.78 1.55
C HIS A 167 -5.11 2.82 0.45
N ILE A 168 -6.25 2.99 -0.19
CA ILE A 168 -6.46 4.02 -1.21
C ILE A 168 -7.29 5.14 -0.61
N GLY A 169 -6.77 6.37 -0.77
CA GLY A 169 -7.36 7.59 -0.21
C GLY A 169 -8.57 8.11 -1.00
N ALA A 170 -9.00 7.39 -2.04
CA ALA A 170 -10.13 7.70 -2.90
C ALA A 170 -11.11 6.51 -2.96
N ASP A 171 -12.26 6.70 -3.62
CA ASP A 171 -13.22 5.63 -3.90
C ASP A 171 -12.87 4.94 -5.23
N PHE A 172 -12.64 3.63 -5.23
CA PHE A 172 -12.35 2.90 -6.47
C PHE A 172 -13.53 2.93 -7.45
N GLN A 173 -14.77 2.91 -6.95
CA GLN A 173 -15.95 2.88 -7.81
C GLN A 173 -16.17 4.21 -8.54
N SER A 174 -15.58 5.30 -8.03
CA SER A 174 -15.64 6.62 -8.66
C SER A 174 -14.70 6.78 -9.86
N ILE A 175 -13.81 5.81 -10.14
CA ILE A 175 -12.83 5.92 -11.22
C ILE A 175 -13.46 5.61 -12.55
N LEU A 176 -13.30 6.53 -13.49
CA LEU A 176 -13.69 6.32 -14.88
C LEU A 176 -12.57 5.58 -15.63
N VAL A 177 -12.69 4.26 -15.75
CA VAL A 177 -11.72 3.42 -16.51
C VAL A 177 -11.85 3.63 -18.01
N ILE A 178 -13.07 3.89 -18.49
CA ILE A 178 -13.35 4.18 -19.90
C ILE A 178 -14.05 5.53 -19.95
N PRO A 179 -13.42 6.57 -20.52
CA PRO A 179 -14.03 7.89 -20.60
C PRO A 179 -15.38 7.86 -21.34
N THR A 180 -16.33 8.69 -20.90
CA THR A 180 -17.61 8.83 -21.58
C THR A 180 -17.38 9.22 -23.05
N GLY A 181 -17.89 8.40 -23.97
CA GLY A 181 -17.71 8.62 -25.41
C GLY A 181 -16.38 8.15 -25.99
N ALA A 182 -15.52 7.47 -25.21
CA ALA A 182 -14.27 6.87 -25.69
C ALA A 182 -14.41 5.41 -26.12
N THR A 183 -15.63 4.85 -26.11
CA THR A 183 -15.89 3.49 -26.58
C THR A 183 -16.54 3.52 -27.95
N ASN A 184 -15.88 2.92 -28.93
CA ASN A 184 -16.51 2.56 -30.19
C ASN A 184 -16.71 1.05 -30.22
N ILE A 185 -17.95 0.61 -30.50
CA ILE A 185 -18.26 -0.79 -30.76
C ILE A 185 -18.31 -0.95 -32.27
N TYR A 186 -17.37 -1.72 -32.83
CA TYR A 186 -17.33 -2.02 -34.26
C TYR A 186 -17.90 -3.41 -34.51
N ASN A 187 -18.57 -3.59 -35.65
CA ASN A 187 -18.97 -4.91 -36.09
C ASN A 187 -17.75 -5.66 -36.63
N SER A 188 -17.70 -6.98 -36.43
CA SER A 188 -16.64 -7.86 -36.97
C SER A 188 -16.48 -7.79 -38.50
N THR A 189 -17.48 -7.26 -39.20
CA THR A 189 -17.50 -7.06 -40.65
C THR A 189 -17.25 -5.60 -41.08
N ASP A 190 -16.95 -4.68 -40.16
CA ASP A 190 -16.63 -3.30 -40.50
C ASP A 190 -15.20 -3.23 -41.07
N HIS A 191 -15.08 -3.19 -42.40
CA HIS A 191 -13.80 -3.13 -43.11
C HIS A 191 -13.04 -1.80 -42.95
N SER A 192 -13.65 -0.78 -42.34
CA SER A 192 -13.11 0.57 -42.16
C SER A 192 -12.76 0.91 -40.71
N ALA A 193 -12.95 -0.02 -39.76
CA ALA A 193 -12.62 0.18 -38.36
C ALA A 193 -11.11 0.02 -38.11
N GLY A 194 -10.30 0.98 -38.57
CA GLY A 194 -8.85 0.92 -38.37
C GLY A 194 -8.00 1.97 -39.06
N SER A 195 -8.57 3.01 -39.69
CA SER A 195 -7.75 4.11 -40.19
C SER A 195 -7.50 5.15 -39.11
N ASP A 196 -6.24 5.29 -38.69
CA ASP A 196 -5.66 6.27 -37.75
C ASP A 196 -5.99 7.76 -38.02
N GLN A 197 -6.80 8.07 -39.04
CA GLN A 197 -7.11 9.44 -39.44
C GLN A 197 -8.09 10.15 -38.49
N ASP A 198 -8.95 9.43 -37.76
CA ASP A 198 -9.92 10.05 -36.86
C ASP A 198 -9.36 10.32 -35.44
N ALA A 199 -8.30 9.62 -35.02
CA ALA A 199 -7.66 9.86 -33.72
C ALA A 199 -6.91 11.20 -33.67
N HIS A 200 -6.37 11.66 -34.81
CA HIS A 200 -5.65 12.93 -34.91
C HIS A 200 -6.56 14.16 -34.92
N ALA A 201 -7.85 14.02 -35.22
CA ALA A 201 -8.78 15.14 -35.33
C ALA A 201 -9.15 15.76 -33.96
N LEU A 202 -9.09 14.99 -32.86
CA LEU A 202 -9.47 15.48 -31.53
C LEU A 202 -8.33 16.21 -30.79
N CYS A 203 -7.08 16.10 -31.26
CA CYS A 203 -5.91 16.73 -30.61
C CYS A 203 -5.44 18.04 -31.28
N SER A 204 -6.07 18.51 -32.36
CA SER A 204 -5.65 19.73 -33.09
C SER A 204 -6.63 20.91 -33.11
N ALA A 205 -7.81 20.83 -32.49
CA ALA A 205 -8.73 21.98 -32.46
C ALA A 205 -8.48 22.89 -31.25
N LYS A 206 -7.35 23.60 -31.24
CA LYS A 206 -7.18 24.81 -30.42
C LYS A 206 -7.32 26.05 -31.32
N THR A 207 -8.32 26.89 -31.00
CA THR A 207 -8.45 28.32 -31.37
C THR A 207 -8.58 28.72 -32.84
N ARG A 208 -9.75 29.24 -33.25
CA ARG A 208 -9.90 30.49 -34.02
C ARG A 208 -11.35 31.02 -34.00
N HIS A 209 -11.42 32.35 -33.91
CA HIS A 209 -12.54 33.31 -33.74
C HIS A 209 -13.87 33.06 -34.46
N ASN A 210 -14.97 33.46 -33.79
CA ASN A 210 -15.58 34.79 -33.97
C ASN A 210 -16.04 35.34 -32.61
#